data_AF-A0A956U659-F1
#
_entry.id   AF-A0A956U659-F1
#
_cell.length_a   1.000
_cell.length_b   1.000
_cell.length_c   1.000
_cell.angle_alpha   90.00
_cell.angle_beta   90.00
_cell.angle_gamma   90.00
#
_symmetry.space_group_name_H-M   'P 1'
#
loop_
_entity.id
_entity.type
_entity.pdbx_description
1 polymer ?
#
loop_
_entity_poly.entity_id
_entity_poly.type
_entity_poly.pdbx_seq_one_letter_code
_entity_poly.pdbx_strand_id
1 'polypeptide(L)'
;MGNTESLAKQRELVAESGHSVKLSLEHQIIHLDKLQGSAGPEKIHKSLAEIGSNPNFISAGVLIHKSRLFDEALFAQLEKLLQNGLGRFMGKKVFLKKLAESLLTKFPEPPTKDAGAQDSNKAVSCILAACRLGKIKLDQRENEFKNWQEYLNQFLTEFEMNPVLSRPTSFYCQDEELKTIFKQDRILQTPLKLLEDSKSAQAVADTIKEDQGLFNTYMTYLEIIARISNPLRIPDLSILFGDIGDDNIKFDIEVAAIIPPLVTHEEDLLARIIGPGNSVPENFSLLDEFIKYIKARKVSLRPTAESGWYDYSTWSLAPLVSLSSMVESKHLEIEEVYADLLEELFRGRVKRKENEKNGDNSEADATKSESGSGSGAGSESAPPRIQVTIEPSLRVEPLPTFYYRKGFSYKFIRNILLTIFEEDDLRSV
;
A
#
# COMPACT_ATOMS: atom_id res chain seq x y z
N MET A 1 -41.39 -28.97 -33.50
CA MET A 1 -40.37 -29.49 -32.56
C MET A 1 -39.05 -28.83 -32.91
N GLY A 2 -38.77 -27.69 -32.28
CA GLY A 2 -37.57 -26.87 -32.49
C GLY A 2 -36.78 -26.82 -31.19
N ASN A 3 -35.47 -27.02 -31.31
CA ASN A 3 -34.51 -27.08 -30.21
C ASN A 3 -34.12 -25.64 -29.81
N THR A 4 -34.65 -25.15 -28.69
CA THR A 4 -34.41 -23.82 -28.12
C THR A 4 -33.54 -23.92 -26.87
N GLU A 5 -32.31 -24.42 -27.00
CA GLU A 5 -31.44 -24.60 -25.81
C GLU A 5 -29.96 -24.19 -26.00
N SER A 6 -29.60 -23.45 -27.05
CA SER A 6 -28.19 -23.08 -27.31
C SER A 6 -27.85 -21.59 -27.26
N LEU A 7 -28.76 -20.70 -26.82
CA LEU A 7 -28.52 -19.24 -26.86
C LEU A 7 -28.27 -18.58 -25.49
N ALA A 8 -28.18 -19.35 -24.39
CA ALA A 8 -28.05 -18.77 -23.04
C ALA A 8 -26.61 -18.66 -22.50
N LYS A 9 -25.57 -18.79 -23.35
CA LYS A 9 -24.18 -18.97 -22.87
C LYS A 9 -23.16 -17.88 -23.22
N GLN A 10 -23.56 -16.86 -23.97
CA GLN A 10 -22.74 -15.69 -24.20
C GLN A 10 -23.61 -14.44 -24.14
N ARG A 11 -23.16 -13.42 -23.41
CA ARG A 11 -23.84 -12.13 -23.37
C ARG A 11 -22.90 -11.06 -23.89
N GLU A 12 -23.29 -10.45 -25.00
CA GLU A 12 -22.57 -9.33 -25.59
C GLU A 12 -23.25 -8.03 -25.15
N LEU A 13 -22.50 -7.17 -24.47
CA LEU A 13 -22.95 -5.84 -24.07
C LEU A 13 -22.22 -4.82 -24.94
N VAL A 14 -22.97 -4.07 -25.72
CA VAL A 14 -22.44 -3.02 -26.59
C VAL A 14 -22.69 -1.67 -25.93
N ALA A 15 -21.62 -0.94 -25.64
CA ALA A 15 -21.70 0.42 -25.12
C ALA A 15 -22.05 1.41 -26.24
N GLU A 16 -22.69 2.53 -25.91
CA GLU A 16 -23.05 3.60 -26.86
C GLU A 16 -21.86 4.18 -27.63
N SER A 17 -20.64 3.99 -27.11
CA SER A 17 -19.37 4.35 -27.77
C SER A 17 -18.88 3.35 -28.83
N GLY A 18 -19.69 2.35 -29.19
CA GLY A 18 -19.37 1.38 -30.24
C GLY A 18 -18.44 0.24 -29.83
N HIS A 19 -18.13 0.10 -28.54
CA HIS A 19 -17.29 -1.00 -28.02
C HIS A 19 -18.18 -2.12 -27.48
N SER A 20 -17.86 -3.38 -27.78
CA SER A 20 -18.59 -4.56 -27.28
C SER A 20 -17.76 -5.40 -26.32
N VAL A 21 -18.40 -5.88 -25.25
CA VAL A 21 -17.83 -6.84 -24.29
C VAL A 21 -18.60 -8.14 -24.39
N LYS A 22 -17.92 -9.23 -24.76
CA LYS A 22 -18.48 -10.59 -24.77
C LYS A 22 -18.12 -11.32 -23.48
N LEU A 23 -19.13 -11.66 -22.69
CA LEU A 23 -18.98 -12.44 -21.46
C LEU A 23 -19.19 -13.92 -21.78
N SER A 24 -18.14 -14.74 -21.59
CA SER A 24 -18.23 -16.21 -21.57
C SER A 24 -18.37 -16.68 -20.13
N LEU A 25 -19.45 -17.39 -19.82
CA LEU A 25 -19.78 -17.85 -18.47
C LEU A 25 -19.38 -19.32 -18.22
N GLU A 26 -18.65 -19.96 -19.14
CA GLU A 26 -18.47 -21.41 -19.09
C GLU A 26 -17.40 -21.92 -18.12
N HIS A 27 -16.45 -21.10 -17.65
CA HIS A 27 -15.39 -21.58 -16.74
C HIS A 27 -14.95 -20.52 -15.72
N GLN A 28 -15.49 -20.60 -14.51
CA GLN A 28 -14.83 -20.09 -13.30
C GLN A 28 -14.88 -21.18 -12.23
N ILE A 29 -13.82 -21.99 -12.15
CA ILE A 29 -13.58 -22.89 -11.02
C ILE A 29 -12.23 -22.49 -10.44
N ILE A 30 -12.24 -22.11 -9.16
CA ILE A 30 -11.06 -22.09 -8.31
C ILE A 30 -11.31 -23.14 -7.22
N HIS A 31 -10.51 -24.20 -7.21
CA HIS A 31 -10.51 -25.20 -6.15
C HIS A 31 -9.89 -24.62 -4.88
N LEU A 32 -10.53 -24.87 -3.74
CA LEU A 32 -9.92 -24.69 -2.41
C LEU A 32 -10.17 -25.97 -1.61
N ASP A 33 -9.08 -26.59 -1.15
CA ASP A 33 -9.14 -27.71 -0.21
C ASP A 33 -9.68 -27.24 1.14
N LYS A 34 -10.65 -27.99 1.65
CA LYS A 34 -11.32 -27.75 2.92
C LYS A 34 -10.41 -28.24 4.05
N LEU A 35 -9.89 -27.34 4.88
CA LEU A 35 -9.42 -27.73 6.22
C LEU A 35 -10.65 -28.17 7.03
N GLN A 36 -10.72 -29.48 7.30
CA GLN A 36 -11.75 -30.05 8.16
C GLN A 36 -11.42 -29.78 9.63
N GLY A 37 -12.37 -29.15 10.33
CA GLY A 37 -12.43 -29.00 11.79
C GLY A 37 -13.15 -27.68 12.12
N SER A 38 -14.19 -27.61 12.93
CA SER A 38 -14.94 -28.55 13.76
C SER A 38 -16.37 -28.00 13.90
N ALA A 39 -17.34 -28.89 14.14
CA ALA A 39 -18.76 -28.60 14.18
C ALA A 39 -19.22 -27.84 15.44
N GLY A 40 -20.07 -26.83 15.25
CA GLY A 40 -20.95 -26.20 16.23
C GLY A 40 -21.89 -25.21 15.54
N PRO A 41 -23.17 -25.06 15.94
CA PRO A 41 -24.11 -24.20 15.23
C PRO A 41 -23.90 -22.75 15.67
N GLU A 42 -22.88 -22.10 15.11
CA GLU A 42 -22.94 -20.65 14.97
C GLU A 42 -24.17 -20.33 14.12
N LYS A 43 -24.98 -19.37 14.55
CA LYS A 43 -26.10 -18.87 13.74
C LYS A 43 -25.52 -18.17 12.51
N ILE A 44 -25.20 -18.96 11.50
CA ILE A 44 -24.89 -18.53 10.15
C ILE A 44 -26.08 -17.66 9.71
N HIS A 45 -25.80 -16.41 9.32
CA HIS A 45 -26.77 -15.46 8.80
C HIS A 45 -27.67 -16.12 7.73
N LYS A 46 -28.96 -15.78 7.64
CA LYS A 46 -29.88 -16.42 6.66
C LYS A 46 -29.35 -16.38 5.22
N SER A 47 -28.71 -15.29 4.82
CA SER A 47 -28.08 -15.18 3.50
C SER A 47 -26.89 -16.12 3.31
N LEU A 48 -26.19 -16.51 4.39
CA LEU A 48 -25.08 -17.46 4.40
C LEU A 48 -25.54 -18.92 4.60
N ALA A 49 -26.63 -19.15 5.33
CA ALA A 49 -27.20 -20.48 5.58
C ALA A 49 -27.84 -21.06 4.30
N GLU A 50 -28.33 -20.19 3.42
CA GLU A 50 -28.85 -20.56 2.09
C GLU A 50 -27.74 -20.80 1.05
N ILE A 51 -26.47 -20.43 1.33
CA ILE A 51 -25.32 -20.66 0.42
C ILE A 51 -24.98 -22.14 0.28
N GLY A 52 -25.37 -22.98 1.25
CA GLY A 52 -25.06 -24.41 1.27
C GLY A 52 -25.48 -25.21 0.03
N SER A 53 -26.20 -24.60 -0.92
CA SER A 53 -26.63 -25.21 -2.17
C SER A 53 -26.22 -24.45 -3.46
N ASN A 54 -25.53 -23.30 -3.39
CA ASN A 54 -25.08 -22.58 -4.59
C ASN A 54 -23.54 -22.48 -4.66
N PRO A 55 -22.86 -23.34 -5.44
CA PRO A 55 -21.40 -23.33 -5.58
C PRO A 55 -20.85 -22.06 -6.27
N ASN A 56 -21.72 -21.17 -6.78
CA ASN A 56 -21.33 -19.99 -7.55
C ASN A 56 -21.41 -18.67 -6.75
N PHE A 57 -21.63 -18.71 -5.44
CA PHE A 57 -21.68 -17.50 -4.61
C PHE A 57 -20.36 -17.26 -3.87
N ILE A 58 -19.80 -16.06 -4.00
CA ILE A 58 -18.58 -15.62 -3.32
C ILE A 58 -18.94 -14.47 -2.38
N SER A 59 -18.58 -14.57 -1.11
CA SER A 59 -18.89 -13.53 -0.11
C SER A 59 -18.05 -12.26 -0.29
N ALA A 60 -18.59 -11.12 0.18
CA ALA A 60 -17.87 -9.84 0.26
C ALA A 60 -16.49 -9.98 0.90
N GLY A 61 -16.40 -10.73 2.01
CA GLY A 61 -15.15 -10.92 2.74
C GLY A 61 -14.07 -11.59 1.89
N VAL A 62 -14.43 -12.66 1.15
CA VAL A 62 -13.49 -13.34 0.24
C VAL A 62 -13.04 -12.39 -0.87
N LEU A 63 -13.96 -11.63 -1.47
CA LEU A 63 -13.65 -10.70 -2.56
C LEU A 63 -12.76 -9.54 -2.11
N ILE A 64 -13.06 -8.93 -0.97
CA ILE A 64 -12.25 -7.85 -0.41
C ILE A 64 -10.85 -8.39 -0.05
N HIS A 65 -10.77 -9.57 0.57
CA HIS A 65 -9.49 -10.21 0.86
C HIS A 65 -8.69 -10.51 -0.41
N LYS A 66 -9.30 -11.09 -1.45
CA LYS A 66 -8.63 -11.34 -2.74
C LYS A 66 -8.19 -10.05 -3.42
N SER A 67 -9.00 -8.99 -3.36
CA SER A 67 -8.63 -7.68 -3.91
C SER A 67 -7.42 -7.09 -3.18
N ARG A 68 -7.32 -7.28 -1.85
CA ARG A 68 -6.17 -6.88 -1.06
C ARG A 68 -4.91 -7.65 -1.47
N LEU A 69 -5.00 -8.98 -1.57
CA LEU A 69 -3.88 -9.82 -2.00
C LEU A 69 -3.38 -9.42 -3.40
N PHE A 70 -4.30 -9.10 -4.32
CA PHE A 70 -3.94 -8.60 -5.63
C PHE A 70 -3.24 -7.24 -5.55
N ASP A 71 -3.76 -6.29 -4.75
CA ASP A 71 -3.12 -4.98 -4.57
C ASP A 71 -1.71 -5.15 -4.00
N GLU A 72 -1.53 -5.99 -2.98
CA GLU A 72 -0.24 -6.28 -2.35
C GLU A 72 0.74 -6.93 -3.34
N ALA A 73 0.28 -7.87 -4.16
CA ALA A 73 1.11 -8.48 -5.21
C ALA A 73 1.50 -7.46 -6.29
N LEU A 74 0.57 -6.59 -6.70
CA LEU A 74 0.86 -5.51 -7.66
C LEU A 74 1.92 -4.54 -7.11
N PHE A 75 1.82 -4.18 -5.84
CA PHE A 75 2.83 -3.36 -5.16
C PHE A 75 4.19 -4.04 -5.07
N ALA A 76 4.21 -5.32 -4.68
CA ALA A 76 5.43 -6.10 -4.61
C ALA A 76 6.17 -6.12 -5.96
N GLN A 77 5.43 -6.34 -7.06
CA GLN A 77 6.03 -6.32 -8.40
C GLN A 77 6.49 -4.93 -8.81
N LEU A 78 5.73 -3.89 -8.48
CA LEU A 78 6.12 -2.52 -8.75
C LEU A 78 7.41 -2.13 -8.01
N GLU A 79 7.58 -2.52 -6.75
CA GLU A 79 8.83 -2.29 -6.01
C GLU A 79 10.02 -3.00 -6.65
N LYS A 80 9.85 -4.24 -7.12
CA LYS A 80 10.89 -4.98 -7.83
C LYS A 80 11.23 -4.33 -9.17
N LEU A 81 10.23 -3.86 -9.91
CA LEU A 81 10.43 -3.08 -11.14
C LEU A 81 11.20 -1.79 -10.87
N LEU A 82 10.82 -1.05 -9.81
CA LEU A 82 11.51 0.17 -9.42
C LEU A 82 12.95 -0.11 -8.97
N GLN A 83 13.18 -1.25 -8.33
CA GLN A 83 14.51 -1.67 -7.92
C GLN A 83 15.41 -1.99 -9.11
N ASN A 84 14.92 -2.82 -10.03
CA ASN A 84 15.73 -3.39 -11.11
C ASN A 84 15.77 -2.51 -12.37
N GLY A 85 14.80 -1.61 -12.53
CA GLY A 85 14.63 -0.82 -13.74
C GLY A 85 13.85 -1.58 -14.81
N LEU A 86 13.30 -0.82 -15.76
CA LEU A 86 12.59 -1.35 -16.92
C LEU A 86 12.63 -0.33 -18.07
N GLY A 87 12.96 -0.79 -19.27
CA GLY A 87 13.08 0.07 -20.45
C GLY A 87 14.10 1.20 -20.24
N ARG A 88 13.62 2.44 -20.33
CA ARG A 88 14.45 3.66 -20.14
C ARG A 88 14.66 4.03 -18.67
N PHE A 89 13.85 3.50 -17.77
CA PHE A 89 14.00 3.74 -16.34
C PHE A 89 15.10 2.82 -15.79
N MET A 90 16.20 3.44 -15.37
CA MET A 90 17.43 2.74 -14.98
C MET A 90 17.29 1.89 -13.70
N GLY A 91 16.32 2.19 -12.83
CA GLY A 91 16.10 1.48 -11.57
C GLY A 91 16.98 1.97 -10.42
N LYS A 92 16.50 1.79 -9.19
CA LYS A 92 17.20 2.19 -7.94
C LYS A 92 18.57 1.54 -7.83
N LYS A 93 18.72 0.27 -8.24
CA LYS A 93 19.99 -0.47 -8.11
C LYS A 93 21.13 0.18 -8.91
N VAL A 94 20.87 0.53 -10.17
CA VAL A 94 21.89 1.15 -11.03
C VAL A 94 22.06 2.63 -10.67
N PHE A 95 20.98 3.33 -10.29
CA PHE A 95 21.05 4.69 -9.74
C PHE A 95 21.98 4.77 -8.51
N LEU A 96 21.72 3.96 -7.49
CA LEU A 96 22.50 3.95 -6.25
C LEU A 96 23.95 3.54 -6.50
N LYS A 97 24.20 2.56 -7.39
CA LYS A 97 25.57 2.19 -7.78
C LYS A 97 26.34 3.38 -8.33
N LYS A 98 25.80 4.04 -9.37
CA LYS A 98 26.47 5.17 -10.03
C LYS A 98 26.66 6.36 -9.10
N LEU A 99 25.64 6.65 -8.28
CA LEU A 99 25.71 7.71 -7.29
C LEU A 99 26.79 7.42 -6.24
N ALA A 100 26.83 6.20 -5.70
CA ALA A 100 27.85 5.78 -4.74
C ALA A 100 29.28 5.83 -5.32
N GLU A 101 29.50 5.34 -6.53
CA GLU A 101 30.82 5.37 -7.19
C GLU A 101 31.30 6.81 -7.43
N SER A 102 30.38 7.72 -7.77
CA SER A 102 30.67 9.15 -7.93
C SER A 102 31.00 9.81 -6.59
N LEU A 103 30.24 9.51 -5.54
CA LEU A 103 30.47 10.02 -4.19
C LEU A 103 31.79 9.51 -3.60
N LEU A 104 32.15 8.24 -3.79
CA LEU A 104 33.44 7.70 -3.33
C LEU A 104 34.64 8.34 -4.04
N THR A 105 34.44 8.93 -5.22
CA THR A 105 35.48 9.73 -5.88
C THR A 105 35.68 11.07 -5.17
N LYS A 106 34.61 11.68 -4.66
CA LYS A 106 34.64 12.96 -3.90
C LYS A 106 35.02 12.75 -2.43
N PHE A 107 34.67 11.60 -1.86
CA PHE A 107 34.84 11.21 -0.45
C PHE A 107 35.46 9.80 -0.36
N PRO A 108 36.76 9.64 -0.65
CA PRO A 108 37.40 8.32 -0.71
C PRO A 108 37.54 7.66 0.67
N GLU A 109 37.62 8.46 1.75
CA GLU A 109 37.82 7.97 3.11
C GLU A 109 36.60 8.25 4.00
N PRO A 110 36.30 7.36 4.98
CA PRO A 110 35.24 7.60 5.95
C PRO A 110 35.56 8.80 6.85
N PRO A 111 34.54 9.42 7.46
CA PRO A 111 34.76 10.46 8.46
C PRO A 111 35.55 9.91 9.65
N THR A 112 36.46 10.71 10.20
CA THR A 112 37.24 10.34 11.38
C THR A 112 36.37 10.42 12.64
N LYS A 113 36.69 9.65 13.69
CA LYS A 113 35.92 9.66 14.96
C LYS A 113 35.89 11.03 15.65
N ASP A 114 36.87 11.89 15.35
CA ASP A 114 37.00 13.24 15.89
C ASP A 114 36.42 14.31 14.94
N ALA A 115 35.82 13.91 13.82
CA ALA A 115 35.13 14.83 12.93
C ALA A 115 33.97 15.48 13.68
N GLY A 116 34.00 16.82 13.79
CA GLY A 116 32.86 17.57 14.31
C GLY A 116 31.63 17.37 13.43
N ALA A 117 30.46 17.85 13.88
CA ALA A 117 29.19 17.68 13.15
C ALA A 117 29.26 18.04 11.65
N GLN A 118 30.13 19.00 11.28
CA GLN A 118 30.31 19.49 9.91
C GLN A 118 31.07 18.55 8.95
N ASP A 119 31.76 17.51 9.44
CA ASP A 119 32.54 16.56 8.63
C ASP A 119 32.01 15.11 8.77
N SER A 120 30.74 14.96 9.18
CA SER A 120 30.17 13.65 9.51
C SER A 120 29.82 12.78 8.29
N ASN A 121 29.84 13.32 7.06
CA ASN A 121 29.54 12.64 5.79
C ASN A 121 28.31 11.70 5.87
N LYS A 122 27.29 12.08 6.64
CA LYS A 122 26.18 11.18 6.99
C LYS A 122 25.26 10.91 5.80
N ALA A 123 25.02 11.87 4.90
CA ALA A 123 24.24 11.61 3.68
C ALA A 123 24.96 10.67 2.71
N VAL A 124 26.28 10.79 2.59
CA VAL A 124 27.11 9.83 1.84
C VAL A 124 27.02 8.44 2.48
N SER A 125 27.10 8.39 3.81
CA SER A 125 26.95 7.14 4.58
C SER A 125 25.60 6.48 4.35
N CYS A 126 24.50 7.25 4.27
CA CYS A 126 23.17 6.73 3.91
C CYS A 126 23.17 6.06 2.53
N ILE A 127 23.77 6.68 1.50
CA ILE A 127 23.85 6.10 0.14
C ILE A 127 24.68 4.81 0.14
N LEU A 128 25.83 4.82 0.82
CA LEU A 128 26.72 3.66 0.91
C LEU A 128 26.09 2.50 1.71
N ALA A 129 25.41 2.83 2.81
CA ALA A 129 24.65 1.88 3.61
C ALA A 129 23.47 1.30 2.82
N ALA A 130 22.77 2.12 2.04
CA ALA A 130 21.72 1.68 1.12
C ALA A 130 22.27 0.72 0.06
N CYS A 131 23.44 0.99 -0.53
CA CYS A 131 24.10 0.07 -1.46
C CYS A 131 24.41 -1.27 -0.79
N ARG A 132 24.93 -1.24 0.44
CA ARG A 132 25.24 -2.46 1.21
C ARG A 132 24.00 -3.28 1.51
N LEU A 133 22.94 -2.66 2.03
CA LEU A 133 21.66 -3.32 2.30
C LEU A 133 21.10 -3.94 1.03
N GLY A 134 21.08 -3.18 -0.07
CA GLY A 134 20.63 -3.63 -1.39
C GLY A 134 21.54 -4.63 -2.11
N LYS A 135 22.63 -5.08 -1.48
CA LYS A 135 23.63 -6.00 -2.06
C LYS A 135 24.17 -5.51 -3.41
N ILE A 136 24.36 -4.20 -3.54
CA ILE A 136 24.85 -3.53 -4.75
C ILE A 136 26.38 -3.58 -4.76
N LYS A 137 26.95 -4.12 -5.85
CA LYS A 137 28.41 -4.19 -6.04
C LYS A 137 28.94 -2.89 -6.66
N LEU A 138 29.94 -2.29 -6.02
CA LEU A 138 30.62 -1.07 -6.44
C LEU A 138 31.97 -1.40 -7.09
N ASP A 139 31.96 -2.11 -8.21
CA ASP A 139 33.14 -2.73 -8.80
C ASP A 139 34.24 -1.70 -9.16
N GLN A 140 33.89 -0.46 -9.50
CA GLN A 140 34.86 0.58 -9.87
C GLN A 140 35.54 1.25 -8.66
N ARG A 141 35.02 1.02 -7.46
CA ARG A 141 35.42 1.68 -6.21
C ARG A 141 35.45 0.72 -5.02
N GLU A 142 35.78 -0.55 -5.28
CA GLU A 142 35.73 -1.60 -4.26
C GLU A 142 36.70 -1.31 -3.10
N ASN A 143 37.86 -0.72 -3.39
CA ASN A 143 38.88 -0.43 -2.38
C ASN A 143 38.44 0.73 -1.47
N GLU A 144 37.95 1.82 -2.05
CA GLU A 144 37.42 2.95 -1.32
C GLU A 144 36.23 2.48 -0.47
N PHE A 145 35.30 1.70 -1.05
CA PHE A 145 34.18 1.16 -0.29
C PHE A 145 34.60 0.21 0.85
N LYS A 146 35.74 -0.48 0.74
CA LYS A 146 36.31 -1.30 1.83
C LYS A 146 36.75 -0.43 3.02
N ASN A 147 37.29 0.77 2.77
CA ASN A 147 37.69 1.69 3.85
C ASN A 147 36.49 2.12 4.72
N TRP A 148 35.30 2.15 4.13
CA TRP A 148 34.07 2.55 4.83
C TRP A 148 33.41 1.44 5.67
N GLN A 149 33.87 0.18 5.59
CA GLN A 149 33.10 -0.95 6.13
C GLN A 149 32.88 -0.90 7.64
N GLU A 150 33.89 -0.51 8.43
CA GLU A 150 33.75 -0.39 9.88
C GLU A 150 32.75 0.69 10.28
N TYR A 151 32.81 1.85 9.62
CA TYR A 151 31.89 2.94 9.84
C TYR A 151 30.46 2.56 9.47
N LEU A 152 30.27 1.92 8.31
CA LEU A 152 28.95 1.44 7.87
C LEU A 152 28.38 0.35 8.78
N ASN A 153 29.22 -0.51 9.37
CA ASN A 153 28.75 -1.50 10.35
C ASN A 153 28.11 -0.82 11.57
N GLN A 154 28.75 0.22 12.10
CA GLN A 154 28.21 0.96 13.24
C GLN A 154 26.90 1.66 12.85
N PHE A 155 26.91 2.38 11.73
CA PHE A 155 25.73 3.08 11.21
C PHE A 155 24.53 2.15 11.01
N LEU A 156 24.77 0.97 10.42
CA LEU A 156 23.73 -0.04 10.20
C LEU A 156 23.26 -0.69 11.50
N THR A 157 24.15 -0.89 12.47
CA THR A 157 23.76 -1.42 13.80
C THR A 157 22.79 -0.47 14.48
N GLU A 158 23.05 0.85 14.43
CA GLU A 158 22.16 1.88 14.97
C GLU A 158 20.79 1.90 14.25
N PHE A 159 20.80 1.78 12.93
CA PHE A 159 19.57 1.64 12.15
C PHE A 159 18.76 0.38 12.54
N GLU A 160 19.43 -0.77 12.69
CA GLU A 160 18.78 -2.03 13.02
C GLU A 160 18.22 -2.06 14.46
N MET A 161 18.80 -1.29 15.38
CA MET A 161 18.29 -1.11 16.75
C MET A 161 16.94 -0.39 16.82
N ASN A 162 16.42 0.18 15.72
CA ASN A 162 15.08 0.77 15.66
C ASN A 162 14.11 -0.16 14.90
N PRO A 163 13.32 -1.01 15.60
CA PRO A 163 12.42 -1.97 14.95
C PRO A 163 11.37 -1.34 14.05
N VAL A 164 10.94 -0.11 14.35
CA VAL A 164 9.94 0.62 13.57
C VAL A 164 10.45 0.96 12.17
N LEU A 165 11.77 1.17 12.03
CA LEU A 165 12.40 1.49 10.76
C LEU A 165 13.01 0.26 10.07
N SER A 166 13.49 -0.72 10.83
CA SER A 166 14.31 -1.80 10.29
C SER A 166 13.57 -3.11 9.98
N ARG A 167 12.37 -3.32 10.56
CA ARG A 167 11.59 -4.55 10.34
C ARG A 167 10.65 -4.40 9.14
N PRO A 168 10.76 -5.25 8.11
CA PRO A 168 9.82 -5.29 6.99
C PRO A 168 8.39 -5.54 7.48
N THR A 169 7.42 -4.91 6.82
CA THR A 169 6.00 -5.06 7.13
C THR A 169 5.17 -5.28 5.87
N SER A 170 3.96 -5.83 6.02
CA SER A 170 3.02 -6.06 4.90
C SER A 170 3.63 -6.92 3.77
N PHE A 171 3.43 -6.55 2.50
CA PHE A 171 3.92 -7.31 1.35
C PHE A 171 5.45 -7.41 1.30
N TYR A 172 6.19 -6.54 2.02
CA TYR A 172 7.64 -6.65 2.08
C TYR A 172 8.13 -7.91 2.83
N CYS A 173 7.27 -8.59 3.58
CA CYS A 173 7.62 -9.85 4.25
C CYS A 173 7.56 -11.08 3.33
N GLN A 174 7.03 -10.94 2.11
CA GLN A 174 6.74 -12.07 1.22
C GLN A 174 8.00 -12.80 0.73
N ASP A 175 9.11 -12.09 0.50
CA ASP A 175 10.37 -12.68 0.08
C ASP A 175 11.59 -11.83 0.49
N GLU A 176 12.79 -12.41 0.36
CA GLU A 176 14.06 -11.78 0.77
C GLU A 176 14.46 -10.57 -0.09
N GLU A 177 14.04 -10.52 -1.35
CA GLU A 177 14.30 -9.36 -2.22
C GLU A 177 13.52 -8.15 -1.73
N LEU A 178 12.23 -8.33 -1.43
CA LEU A 178 11.39 -7.27 -0.89
C LEU A 178 11.83 -6.82 0.50
N LYS A 179 12.22 -7.74 1.39
CA LYS A 179 12.81 -7.37 2.70
C LYS A 179 14.06 -6.50 2.54
N THR A 180 14.87 -6.82 1.53
CA THR A 180 16.07 -6.06 1.19
C THR A 180 15.73 -4.67 0.66
N ILE A 181 14.77 -4.57 -0.28
CA ILE A 181 14.27 -3.30 -0.82
C ILE A 181 13.72 -2.44 0.31
N PHE A 182 12.92 -3.02 1.21
CA PHE A 182 12.36 -2.30 2.37
C PHE A 182 13.45 -1.64 3.22
N LYS A 183 14.47 -2.40 3.65
CA LYS A 183 15.55 -1.86 4.47
C LYS A 183 16.32 -0.77 3.73
N GLN A 184 16.58 -0.97 2.44
CA GLN A 184 17.24 0.02 1.58
C GLN A 184 16.42 1.31 1.46
N ASP A 185 15.11 1.23 1.23
CA ASP A 185 14.28 2.43 1.12
C ASP A 185 14.16 3.14 2.47
N ARG A 186 14.03 2.39 3.56
CA ARG A 186 13.93 2.95 4.93
C ARG A 186 15.15 3.75 5.32
N ILE A 187 16.36 3.33 4.95
CA ILE A 187 17.57 4.12 5.24
C ILE A 187 17.61 5.41 4.41
N LEU A 188 17.16 5.36 3.14
CA LEU A 188 17.08 6.52 2.24
C LEU A 188 15.96 7.51 2.62
N GLN A 189 14.96 7.03 3.36
CA GLN A 189 13.87 7.82 3.94
C GLN A 189 14.23 8.54 5.25
N THR A 190 15.46 8.37 5.74
CA THR A 190 15.93 9.06 6.94
C THR A 190 15.97 10.58 6.70
N PRO A 191 15.29 11.41 7.51
CA PRO A 191 15.33 12.86 7.38
C PRO A 191 16.75 13.42 7.49
N LEU A 192 17.08 14.39 6.63
CA LEU A 192 18.39 15.02 6.57
C LEU A 192 18.76 15.77 7.86
N LYS A 193 17.79 16.27 8.66
CA LYS A 193 18.10 16.83 10.00
C LYS A 193 18.72 15.81 10.93
N LEU A 194 18.23 14.58 10.92
CA LEU A 194 18.80 13.51 11.74
C LEU A 194 20.24 13.20 11.30
N LEU A 195 20.60 13.60 10.07
CA LEU A 195 21.95 13.53 9.57
C LEU A 195 22.80 14.73 9.98
N GLU A 196 22.25 15.85 10.47
CA GLU A 196 23.00 17.03 10.96
C GLU A 196 24.12 17.52 10.01
N ASP A 197 23.99 17.26 8.69
CA ASP A 197 25.09 17.39 7.72
C ASP A 197 24.59 17.94 6.37
N SER A 198 24.46 19.26 6.31
CA SER A 198 24.02 19.97 5.11
C SER A 198 25.04 19.89 3.96
N LYS A 199 26.34 19.78 4.27
CA LYS A 199 27.39 19.72 3.25
C LYS A 199 27.36 18.41 2.47
N SER A 200 27.26 17.27 3.16
CA SER A 200 27.19 15.99 2.45
C SER A 200 25.86 15.80 1.73
N ALA A 201 24.75 16.34 2.27
CA ALA A 201 23.48 16.39 1.55
C ALA A 201 23.58 17.20 0.24
N GLN A 202 24.21 18.38 0.28
CA GLN A 202 24.48 19.17 -0.93
C GLN A 202 25.37 18.41 -1.91
N ALA A 203 26.42 17.74 -1.43
CA ALA A 203 27.30 16.96 -2.30
C ALA A 203 26.57 15.79 -3.00
N VAL A 204 25.61 15.14 -2.32
CA VAL A 204 24.73 14.15 -2.95
C VAL A 204 23.87 14.81 -4.02
N ALA A 205 23.24 15.94 -3.72
CA ALA A 205 22.38 16.67 -4.65
C ALA A 205 23.15 17.14 -5.90
N ASP A 206 24.33 17.74 -5.72
CA ASP A 206 25.21 18.18 -6.80
C ASP A 206 25.62 17.00 -7.69
N THR A 207 25.97 15.86 -7.09
CA THR A 207 26.33 14.65 -7.84
C THR A 207 25.17 14.12 -8.68
N ILE A 208 23.92 14.20 -8.18
CA ILE A 208 22.74 13.85 -8.97
C ILE A 208 22.53 14.86 -10.12
N LYS A 209 22.71 16.16 -9.86
CA LYS A 209 22.51 17.24 -10.84
C LYS A 209 23.56 17.23 -11.96
N GLU A 210 24.80 16.88 -11.66
CA GLU A 210 25.92 16.83 -12.60
C GLU A 210 25.80 15.69 -13.63
N ASP A 211 25.17 14.57 -13.28
CA ASP A 211 24.94 13.43 -14.18
C ASP A 211 23.48 13.39 -14.66
N GLN A 212 23.26 13.68 -15.94
CA GLN A 212 21.91 13.71 -16.53
C GLN A 212 21.14 12.39 -16.37
N GLY A 213 21.83 11.25 -16.35
CA GLY A 213 21.20 9.93 -16.15
C GLY A 213 20.74 9.73 -14.71
N LEU A 214 21.55 10.15 -13.72
CA LEU A 214 21.15 10.17 -12.31
C LEU A 214 19.98 11.12 -12.09
N PHE A 215 20.08 12.36 -12.60
CA PHE A 215 19.02 13.36 -12.50
C PHE A 215 17.68 12.85 -13.05
N ASN A 216 17.68 12.36 -14.29
CA ASN A 216 16.45 11.86 -14.92
C ASN A 216 15.88 10.67 -14.14
N THR A 217 16.71 9.73 -13.70
CA THR A 217 16.24 8.56 -12.93
C THR A 217 15.65 8.98 -11.59
N TYR A 218 16.26 9.94 -10.92
CA TYR A 218 15.77 10.48 -9.65
C TYR A 218 14.41 11.16 -9.81
N MET A 219 14.30 12.08 -10.78
CA MET A 219 13.05 12.81 -11.02
C MET A 219 11.91 11.87 -11.48
N THR A 220 12.20 10.91 -12.35
CA THR A 220 11.22 9.91 -12.77
C THR A 220 10.78 9.04 -11.58
N TYR A 221 11.72 8.63 -10.71
CA TYR A 221 11.36 7.88 -9.51
C TYR A 221 10.42 8.66 -8.59
N LEU A 222 10.73 9.95 -8.32
CA LEU A 222 9.88 10.85 -7.54
C LEU A 222 8.48 11.04 -8.15
N GLU A 223 8.40 11.15 -9.47
CA GLU A 223 7.11 11.24 -10.17
C GLU A 223 6.30 9.95 -9.99
N ILE A 224 6.93 8.78 -10.17
CA ILE A 224 6.26 7.48 -10.03
C ILE A 224 5.67 7.34 -8.62
N ILE A 225 6.50 7.53 -7.59
CA ILE A 225 6.05 7.36 -6.21
C ILE A 225 4.98 8.37 -5.82
N ALA A 226 5.09 9.65 -6.24
CA ALA A 226 4.03 10.63 -6.00
C ALA A 226 2.68 10.22 -6.63
N ARG A 227 2.70 9.64 -7.84
CA ARG A 227 1.48 9.14 -8.50
C ARG A 227 0.95 7.83 -7.92
N ILE A 228 1.77 7.07 -7.21
CA ILE A 228 1.34 5.86 -6.50
C ILE A 228 0.78 6.19 -5.12
N SER A 229 1.51 6.96 -4.32
CA SER A 229 1.20 7.19 -2.90
C SER A 229 0.35 8.41 -2.60
N ASN A 230 0.21 9.36 -3.54
CA ASN A 230 -0.21 10.76 -3.36
C ASN A 230 1.01 11.72 -3.26
N PRO A 231 0.80 13.05 -3.36
CA PRO A 231 1.89 14.03 -3.36
C PRO A 231 2.79 13.89 -2.14
N LEU A 232 4.09 14.09 -2.37
CA LEU A 232 5.12 14.01 -1.34
C LEU A 232 4.85 15.09 -0.28
N ARG A 233 4.73 14.69 1.00
CA ARG A 233 4.46 15.61 2.11
C ARG A 233 5.72 16.18 2.74
N ILE A 234 6.83 15.45 2.63
CA ILE A 234 8.14 15.98 2.98
C ILE A 234 8.90 16.30 1.70
N PRO A 235 9.74 17.35 1.71
CA PRO A 235 10.61 17.64 0.58
C PRO A 235 11.59 16.50 0.31
N ASP A 236 12.03 16.40 -0.94
CA ASP A 236 13.13 15.52 -1.36
C ASP A 236 14.41 16.34 -1.60
N LEU A 237 15.50 15.70 -2.08
CA LEU A 237 16.77 16.39 -2.35
C LEU A 237 16.68 17.45 -3.47
N SER A 238 15.62 17.47 -4.27
CA SER A 238 15.46 18.44 -5.35
C SER A 238 15.40 19.89 -4.86
N ILE A 239 15.05 20.11 -3.59
CA ILE A 239 15.17 21.45 -2.97
C ILE A 239 16.59 21.99 -2.99
N LEU A 240 17.59 21.11 -3.12
CA LEU A 240 19.02 21.44 -3.18
C LEU A 240 19.56 21.52 -4.62
N PHE A 241 18.72 21.32 -5.65
CA PHE A 241 19.14 21.43 -7.04
C PHE A 241 19.21 22.88 -7.54
N GLY A 242 18.59 23.82 -6.82
CA GLY A 242 18.71 25.26 -7.11
C GLY A 242 20.07 25.83 -6.66
N ASP A 243 20.51 26.90 -7.31
CA ASP A 243 21.62 27.70 -6.78
C ASP A 243 21.14 28.30 -5.45
N ILE A 244 21.80 27.97 -4.34
CA ILE A 244 21.56 28.57 -3.02
C ILE A 244 21.96 30.06 -3.13
N GLY A 245 21.07 30.88 -3.67
CA GLY A 245 21.26 32.30 -3.92
C GLY A 245 20.01 33.13 -3.65
N ASP A 246 18.89 32.50 -3.27
CA ASP A 246 17.72 33.20 -2.77
C ASP A 246 17.51 32.83 -1.30
N ASP A 247 18.10 33.63 -0.41
CA ASP A 247 17.98 33.55 1.05
C ASP A 247 16.52 33.56 1.56
N ASN A 248 15.54 33.75 0.68
CA ASN A 248 14.12 33.79 0.99
C ASN A 248 13.40 32.44 0.92
N ILE A 249 13.99 31.42 0.31
CA ILE A 249 13.38 30.09 0.30
C ILE A 249 13.97 29.27 1.44
N LYS A 250 13.48 29.54 2.66
CA LYS A 250 13.63 28.62 3.80
C LYS A 250 12.75 27.39 3.56
N PHE A 251 13.14 26.53 2.62
CA PHE A 251 12.69 25.16 2.70
C PHE A 251 13.28 24.59 3.98
N ASP A 252 12.44 23.93 4.76
CA ASP A 252 12.88 23.27 5.97
C ASP A 252 13.64 22.00 5.55
N ILE A 253 14.89 22.18 5.13
CA ILE A 253 15.84 21.10 4.77
C ILE A 253 15.90 20.04 5.87
N GLU A 254 15.55 20.45 7.09
CA GLU A 254 15.49 19.60 8.25
C GLU A 254 14.53 18.42 8.09
N VAL A 255 13.42 18.59 7.35
CA VAL A 255 12.45 17.52 7.12
C VAL A 255 12.66 16.78 5.79
N ALA A 256 13.60 17.21 4.95
CA ALA A 256 13.82 16.57 3.65
C ALA A 256 14.44 15.17 3.79
N ALA A 257 14.27 14.30 2.80
CA ALA A 257 14.93 13.00 2.73
C ALA A 257 15.49 12.72 1.33
N ILE A 258 16.43 11.77 1.22
CA ILE A 258 16.96 11.35 -0.09
C ILE A 258 15.85 10.80 -0.96
N ILE A 259 15.04 9.90 -0.38
CA ILE A 259 13.79 9.42 -0.93
C ILE A 259 12.71 9.71 0.11
N PRO A 260 11.69 10.53 -0.18
CA PRO A 260 10.62 10.75 0.77
C PRO A 260 9.88 9.45 1.12
N PRO A 261 9.48 9.24 2.39
CA PRO A 261 8.59 8.17 2.75
C PRO A 261 7.24 8.38 2.09
N LEU A 262 6.66 7.27 1.64
CA LEU A 262 5.28 7.26 1.18
C LEU A 262 4.38 7.56 2.38
N VAL A 263 3.61 8.64 2.29
CA VAL A 263 2.61 8.97 3.31
C VAL A 263 1.42 8.05 3.13
N THR A 264 1.01 7.37 4.20
CA THR A 264 -0.20 6.55 4.12
C THR A 264 -1.44 7.43 4.14
N HIS A 265 -2.53 6.94 3.54
CA HIS A 265 -3.82 7.64 3.61
C HIS A 265 -4.26 7.85 5.07
N GLU A 266 -3.95 6.91 5.98
CA GLU A 266 -4.21 7.05 7.42
C GLU A 266 -3.47 8.23 8.06
N GLU A 267 -2.20 8.46 7.69
CA GLU A 267 -1.41 9.59 8.18
C GLU A 267 -1.94 10.93 7.65
N ASP A 268 -2.31 10.97 6.37
CA ASP A 268 -2.94 12.14 5.75
C ASP A 268 -4.30 12.46 6.38
N LEU A 269 -5.10 11.42 6.64
CA LEU A 269 -6.39 11.54 7.30
C LEU A 269 -6.25 11.92 8.77
N LEU A 270 -5.29 11.35 9.49
CA LEU A 270 -5.00 11.71 10.87
C LEU A 270 -4.64 13.20 10.95
N ALA A 271 -3.80 13.70 10.04
CA ALA A 271 -3.50 15.12 9.93
C ALA A 271 -4.75 15.98 9.64
N ARG A 272 -5.68 15.50 8.82
CA ARG A 272 -6.95 16.19 8.52
C ARG A 272 -7.97 16.17 9.67
N ILE A 273 -8.05 15.07 10.42
CA ILE A 273 -9.03 14.87 11.51
C ILE A 273 -8.55 15.56 12.78
N ILE A 274 -7.28 15.38 13.15
CA ILE A 274 -6.70 15.89 14.40
C ILE A 274 -6.19 17.33 14.22
N GLY A 275 -5.82 17.72 13.00
CA GLY A 275 -5.17 18.99 12.71
C GLY A 275 -3.66 18.94 12.99
N PRO A 276 -2.84 19.72 12.25
CA PRO A 276 -1.39 19.70 12.42
C PRO A 276 -0.99 20.19 13.83
N GLY A 277 -0.15 19.43 14.52
CA GLY A 277 0.43 19.80 15.83
C GLY A 277 -0.43 19.47 17.05
N ASN A 278 -1.64 18.91 16.87
CA ASN A 278 -2.50 18.52 17.99
C ASN A 278 -2.18 17.10 18.48
N SER A 279 -2.21 16.89 19.79
CA SER A 279 -2.04 15.57 20.41
C SER A 279 -3.28 14.69 20.20
N VAL A 280 -3.06 13.40 19.96
CA VAL A 280 -4.15 12.40 19.88
C VAL A 280 -4.86 12.33 21.25
N PRO A 281 -6.20 12.49 21.32
CA PRO A 281 -6.93 12.40 22.59
C PRO A 281 -6.81 11.03 23.27
N GLU A 282 -6.98 10.98 24.59
CA GLU A 282 -7.04 9.71 25.33
C GLU A 282 -8.26 8.87 24.88
N ASN A 283 -8.07 7.55 24.74
CA ASN A 283 -9.08 6.59 24.22
C ASN A 283 -9.59 6.90 22.80
N PHE A 284 -8.82 7.64 22.01
CA PHE A 284 -9.16 7.94 20.62
C PHE A 284 -8.82 6.76 19.70
N SER A 285 -9.85 6.15 19.13
CA SER A 285 -9.71 5.24 18.00
C SER A 285 -9.74 6.05 16.70
N LEU A 286 -8.58 6.16 16.04
CA LEU A 286 -8.45 6.89 14.78
C LEU A 286 -9.42 6.33 13.72
N LEU A 287 -9.54 5.01 13.67
CA LEU A 287 -10.38 4.33 12.71
C LEU A 287 -11.87 4.58 12.96
N ASP A 288 -12.31 4.60 14.21
CA ASP A 288 -13.71 4.91 14.57
C ASP A 288 -14.08 6.34 14.22
N GLU A 289 -13.24 7.31 14.61
CA GLU A 289 -13.48 8.71 14.27
C GLU A 289 -13.41 8.91 12.75
N PHE A 290 -12.51 8.23 12.05
CA PHE A 290 -12.47 8.28 10.60
C PHE A 290 -13.77 7.79 9.94
N ILE A 291 -14.28 6.61 10.35
CA ILE A 291 -15.55 6.05 9.83
C ILE A 291 -16.70 7.00 10.14
N LYS A 292 -16.75 7.55 11.35
CA LYS A 292 -17.75 8.55 11.76
C LYS A 292 -17.71 9.80 10.88
N TYR A 293 -16.52 10.32 10.57
CA TYR A 293 -16.37 11.49 9.69
C TYR A 293 -16.76 11.19 8.23
N ILE A 294 -16.48 9.98 7.72
CA ILE A 294 -16.94 9.54 6.40
C ILE A 294 -18.48 9.46 6.37
N LYS A 295 -19.09 8.79 7.36
CA LYS A 295 -20.56 8.66 7.46
C LYS A 295 -21.25 10.01 7.57
N ALA A 296 -20.65 10.94 8.33
CA ALA A 296 -21.12 12.31 8.46
C ALA A 296 -20.82 13.21 7.25
N ARG A 297 -20.15 12.68 6.20
CA ARG A 297 -19.70 13.42 5.01
C ARG A 297 -18.79 14.62 5.31
N LYS A 298 -18.12 14.62 6.47
CA LYS A 298 -17.11 15.61 6.85
C LYS A 298 -15.77 15.33 6.18
N VAL A 299 -15.52 14.08 5.82
CA VAL A 299 -14.36 13.65 5.03
C VAL A 299 -14.88 12.93 3.77
N SER A 300 -14.35 13.33 2.62
CA SER A 300 -14.60 12.67 1.35
C SER A 300 -13.41 11.78 0.99
N LEU A 301 -13.68 10.52 0.67
CA LEU A 301 -12.67 9.59 0.11
C LEU A 301 -12.54 9.72 -1.40
N ARG A 302 -13.28 10.62 -2.05
CA ARG A 302 -13.21 10.78 -3.51
C ARG A 302 -11.84 11.34 -3.90
N PRO A 303 -11.12 10.71 -4.86
CA PRO A 303 -9.85 11.20 -5.35
C PRO A 303 -9.98 12.60 -5.97
N THR A 304 -8.90 13.39 -5.87
CA THR A 304 -8.75 14.70 -6.51
C THR A 304 -7.84 14.60 -7.73
N ALA A 305 -7.54 15.74 -8.38
CA ALA A 305 -6.57 15.80 -9.47
C ALA A 305 -5.13 15.48 -9.02
N GLU A 306 -4.83 15.68 -7.74
CA GLU A 306 -3.51 15.44 -7.14
C GLU A 306 -3.39 14.03 -6.57
N SER A 307 -4.50 13.30 -6.44
CA SER A 307 -4.51 11.95 -5.87
C SER A 307 -3.68 10.96 -6.67
N GLY A 308 -2.88 10.19 -5.95
CA GLY A 308 -2.24 8.98 -6.44
C GLY A 308 -3.14 7.75 -6.33
N TRP A 309 -2.61 6.59 -6.71
CA TRP A 309 -3.37 5.34 -6.80
C TRP A 309 -3.95 4.90 -5.45
N TYR A 310 -3.25 5.18 -4.34
CA TYR A 310 -3.73 4.89 -2.99
C TYR A 310 -5.09 5.52 -2.68
N ASP A 311 -5.33 6.77 -3.06
CA ASP A 311 -6.63 7.40 -2.86
C ASP A 311 -7.72 6.72 -3.68
N TYR A 312 -7.44 6.32 -4.92
CA TYR A 312 -8.39 5.55 -5.73
C TYR A 312 -8.69 4.17 -5.13
N SER A 313 -7.67 3.50 -4.57
CA SER A 313 -7.86 2.21 -3.92
C SER A 313 -8.71 2.36 -2.64
N THR A 314 -8.43 3.37 -1.81
CA THR A 314 -9.24 3.64 -0.61
C THR A 314 -10.66 4.08 -0.94
N TRP A 315 -10.84 4.90 -1.97
CA TRP A 315 -12.16 5.31 -2.46
C TRP A 315 -13.04 4.14 -2.87
N SER A 316 -12.43 3.06 -3.38
CA SER A 316 -13.15 1.83 -3.74
C SER A 316 -13.81 1.17 -2.54
N LEU A 317 -13.29 1.37 -1.33
CA LEU A 317 -13.80 0.83 -0.07
C LEU A 317 -14.91 1.69 0.57
N ALA A 318 -15.04 2.96 0.17
CA ALA A 318 -16.06 3.86 0.73
C ALA A 318 -17.52 3.33 0.69
N PRO A 319 -17.95 2.55 -0.32
CA PRO A 319 -19.28 1.91 -0.33
C PRO A 319 -19.54 1.02 0.88
N LEU A 320 -18.51 0.46 1.51
CA LEU A 320 -18.64 -0.44 2.64
C LEU A 320 -19.08 0.27 3.93
N VAL A 321 -18.83 1.57 4.05
CA VAL A 321 -19.14 2.37 5.25
C VAL A 321 -20.15 3.49 5.00
N SER A 322 -20.33 3.90 3.75
CA SER A 322 -21.25 4.97 3.35
C SER A 322 -22.28 4.45 2.34
N LEU A 323 -23.12 3.54 2.80
CA LEU A 323 -24.09 2.83 1.94
C LEU A 323 -25.06 3.80 1.24
N SER A 324 -25.47 4.87 1.91
CA SER A 324 -26.37 5.90 1.35
C SER A 324 -25.73 6.78 0.28
N SER A 325 -24.41 6.70 0.07
CA SER A 325 -23.69 7.46 -0.96
C SER A 325 -23.65 6.76 -2.33
N MET A 326 -24.12 5.52 -2.41
CA MET A 326 -24.06 4.71 -3.62
C MET A 326 -25.25 4.98 -4.54
N VAL A 327 -25.07 4.80 -5.84
CA VAL A 327 -26.14 5.03 -6.84
C VAL A 327 -27.25 3.99 -6.71
N GLU A 328 -26.88 2.75 -6.36
CA GLU A 328 -27.78 1.63 -6.13
C GLU A 328 -28.52 1.69 -4.80
N SER A 329 -28.12 2.56 -3.86
CA SER A 329 -28.67 2.60 -2.50
C SER A 329 -30.19 2.80 -2.44
N LYS A 330 -30.76 3.59 -3.36
CA LYS A 330 -32.22 3.80 -3.51
C LYS A 330 -32.99 2.54 -3.95
N HIS A 331 -32.28 1.48 -4.32
CA HIS A 331 -32.82 0.21 -4.79
C HIS A 331 -32.40 -0.96 -3.90
N LEU A 332 -31.74 -0.69 -2.78
CA LEU A 332 -31.25 -1.71 -1.85
C LEU A 332 -31.88 -1.49 -0.48
N GLU A 333 -32.43 -2.55 0.09
CA GLU A 333 -32.71 -2.63 1.52
C GLU A 333 -31.53 -3.37 2.16
N ILE A 334 -30.85 -2.69 3.08
CA ILE A 334 -29.68 -3.22 3.77
C ILE A 334 -30.01 -3.35 5.24
N GLU A 335 -30.01 -4.60 5.74
CA GLU A 335 -30.16 -4.88 7.16
C GLU A 335 -28.96 -4.35 7.94
N GLU A 336 -29.20 -3.89 9.17
CA GLU A 336 -28.19 -3.35 10.08
C GLU A 336 -27.01 -4.31 10.28
N VAL A 337 -27.30 -5.60 10.46
CA VAL A 337 -26.28 -6.65 10.63
C VAL A 337 -25.34 -6.76 9.43
N TYR A 338 -25.84 -6.59 8.20
CA TYR A 338 -25.00 -6.61 7.01
C TYR A 338 -24.21 -5.31 6.85
N ALA A 339 -24.81 -4.16 7.22
CA ALA A 339 -24.08 -2.89 7.25
C ALA A 339 -22.90 -2.93 8.23
N ASP A 340 -23.08 -3.54 9.41
CA ASP A 340 -22.03 -3.75 10.39
C ASP A 340 -20.93 -4.67 9.84
N LEU A 341 -21.30 -5.76 9.16
CA LEU A 341 -20.32 -6.64 8.49
C LEU A 341 -19.49 -5.88 7.45
N LEU A 342 -20.10 -5.06 6.61
CA LEU A 342 -19.38 -4.27 5.60
C LEU A 342 -18.44 -3.25 6.25
N GLU A 343 -18.86 -2.63 7.35
CA GLU A 343 -18.01 -1.75 8.14
C GLU A 343 -16.82 -2.50 8.75
N GLU A 344 -17.02 -3.69 9.30
CA GLU A 344 -15.92 -4.54 9.79
C GLU A 344 -14.94 -4.93 8.67
N LEU A 345 -15.44 -5.20 7.47
CA LEU A 345 -14.58 -5.45 6.31
C LEU A 345 -13.79 -4.21 5.88
N PHE A 346 -14.39 -3.02 5.98
CA PHE A 346 -13.66 -1.76 5.80
C PHE A 346 -12.57 -1.59 6.85
N ARG A 347 -12.89 -1.82 8.13
CA ARG A 347 -11.94 -1.74 9.25
C ARG A 347 -10.76 -2.66 9.03
N GLY A 348 -11.01 -3.93 8.74
CA GLY A 348 -9.97 -4.92 8.46
C GLY A 348 -9.11 -4.59 7.24
N ARG A 349 -9.61 -3.78 6.29
CA ARG A 349 -8.84 -3.35 5.12
C ARG A 349 -8.00 -2.10 5.36
N VAL A 350 -8.49 -1.17 6.19
CA VAL A 350 -7.80 0.07 6.52
C VAL A 350 -6.73 -0.19 7.58
N LYS A 351 -7.03 -0.93 8.65
CA LYS A 351 -6.13 -1.15 9.80
C LYS A 351 -4.75 -1.68 9.36
N ARG A 352 -3.78 -0.78 9.17
CA ARG A 352 -2.42 -1.15 8.74
C ARG A 352 -1.34 -0.85 9.78
N LYS A 353 -1.63 -0.12 10.88
CA LYS A 353 -0.57 0.38 11.80
C LYS A 353 -0.82 0.38 13.31
N GLU A 354 -1.98 0.01 13.84
CA GLU A 354 -2.17 0.05 15.32
C GLU A 354 -1.37 -1.01 16.09
N ASN A 355 -1.12 -2.18 15.49
CA ASN A 355 -0.37 -3.27 16.12
C ASN A 355 1.16 -3.09 16.07
N GLU A 356 1.67 -2.00 15.50
CA GLU A 356 3.13 -1.78 15.31
C GLU A 356 3.72 -0.75 16.29
N LYS A 357 2.89 0.08 16.95
CA LYS A 357 3.36 1.00 18.01
C LYS A 357 3.49 0.34 19.38
N ASN A 358 2.70 -0.69 19.64
CA ASN A 358 2.90 -1.58 20.76
C ASN A 358 3.74 -2.72 20.22
N GLY A 359 5.02 -2.81 20.61
CA GLY A 359 5.91 -3.90 20.23
C GLY A 359 5.46 -5.23 20.84
N ASP A 360 4.27 -5.67 20.49
CA ASP A 360 3.64 -6.87 21.02
C ASP A 360 3.97 -8.04 20.10
N ASN A 361 4.84 -8.90 20.62
CA ASN A 361 5.10 -10.23 20.09
C ASN A 361 3.86 -11.12 20.28
N SER A 362 2.75 -10.84 19.61
CA SER A 362 1.57 -11.71 19.65
C SER A 362 1.50 -12.66 18.44
N GLU A 363 2.59 -13.39 18.21
CA GLU A 363 2.50 -14.78 17.74
C GLU A 363 2.34 -15.73 18.94
N ALA A 364 1.38 -15.45 19.84
CA ALA A 364 0.95 -16.35 20.89
C ALA A 364 -0.19 -15.70 21.69
N ASP A 365 -1.41 -15.65 21.14
CA ASP A 365 -2.61 -15.63 21.97
C ASP A 365 -3.85 -16.01 21.14
N ALA A 366 -3.80 -17.24 20.61
CA ALA A 366 -4.98 -18.00 20.22
C ALA A 366 -5.21 -19.13 21.24
N THR A 367 -5.20 -18.81 22.53
CA THR A 367 -5.56 -19.76 23.60
C THR A 367 -5.91 -18.98 24.85
N LYS A 368 -7.21 -18.70 25.05
CA LYS A 368 -7.92 -18.68 26.35
C LYS A 368 -9.27 -17.97 26.23
N SER A 369 -10.32 -18.77 26.09
CA SER A 369 -11.60 -18.54 26.79
C SER A 369 -12.45 -19.79 26.68
N GLU A 370 -12.09 -20.80 27.47
CA GLU A 370 -13.02 -21.84 27.90
C GLU A 370 -13.47 -21.47 29.32
N SER A 371 -14.71 -21.04 29.48
CA SER A 371 -15.47 -21.33 30.70
C SER A 371 -16.97 -21.08 30.51
N GLY A 372 -17.75 -22.13 30.74
CA GLY A 372 -19.10 -22.04 31.27
C GLY A 372 -20.26 -22.13 30.26
N SER A 373 -20.82 -23.32 30.10
CA SER A 373 -22.28 -23.44 29.92
C SER A 373 -22.80 -24.70 30.62
N GLY A 374 -23.70 -24.48 31.57
CA GLY A 374 -24.62 -25.49 32.09
C GLY A 374 -25.78 -25.74 31.12
N SER A 375 -26.40 -26.90 31.30
CA SER A 375 -27.49 -27.49 30.52
C SER A 375 -28.85 -26.78 30.69
N GLY A 376 -29.73 -26.91 29.68
CA GLY A 376 -31.17 -26.67 29.82
C GLY A 376 -31.95 -26.82 28.51
N ALA A 377 -32.96 -27.70 28.50
CA ALA A 377 -33.67 -28.21 27.33
C ALA A 377 -35.01 -27.50 27.02
N GLY A 378 -35.45 -27.60 25.75
CA GLY A 378 -36.85 -27.86 25.36
C GLY A 378 -37.81 -26.67 25.17
N SER A 379 -38.27 -26.45 23.94
CA SER A 379 -39.68 -26.12 23.65
C SER A 379 -40.00 -26.29 22.15
N GLU A 380 -41.15 -26.91 21.88
CA GLU A 380 -41.74 -27.19 20.57
C GLU A 380 -42.20 -25.90 19.85
N SER A 381 -42.09 -25.86 18.52
CA SER A 381 -42.63 -24.77 17.70
C SER A 381 -43.52 -25.28 16.55
N ALA A 382 -44.61 -24.54 16.34
CA ALA A 382 -45.71 -24.80 15.40
C ALA A 382 -45.27 -24.84 13.91
N PRO A 383 -46.06 -25.46 13.00
CA PRO A 383 -45.65 -25.63 11.61
C PRO A 383 -45.58 -24.27 10.87
N PRO A 384 -44.57 -24.07 10.00
CA PRO A 384 -44.36 -22.79 9.34
C PRO A 384 -45.42 -22.52 8.26
N ARG A 385 -45.90 -21.27 8.20
CA ARG A 385 -46.61 -20.74 7.02
C ARG A 385 -45.60 -20.53 5.89
N ILE A 386 -45.84 -21.13 4.74
CA ILE A 386 -45.01 -20.94 3.54
C ILE A 386 -45.39 -19.59 2.91
N GLN A 387 -44.52 -18.60 3.05
CA GLN A 387 -44.48 -17.44 2.16
C GLN A 387 -43.50 -17.75 1.03
N VAL A 388 -43.95 -17.63 -0.22
CA VAL A 388 -43.08 -17.70 -1.39
C VAL A 388 -42.79 -16.28 -1.84
N THR A 389 -41.55 -15.84 -1.59
CA THR A 389 -41.01 -14.59 -2.09
C THR A 389 -40.20 -14.89 -3.35
N ILE A 390 -40.52 -14.25 -4.47
CA ILE A 390 -39.75 -14.35 -5.71
C ILE A 390 -39.01 -13.02 -5.90
N GLU A 391 -37.70 -13.05 -5.72
CA GLU A 391 -36.81 -11.90 -5.93
C GLU A 391 -35.80 -12.20 -7.05
N PRO A 392 -35.48 -11.22 -7.90
CA PRO A 392 -34.38 -11.36 -8.84
C PRO A 392 -33.05 -11.47 -8.08
N SER A 393 -32.43 -12.65 -8.13
CA SER A 393 -31.14 -12.93 -7.50
C SER A 393 -29.99 -12.26 -8.28
N LEU A 394 -29.84 -10.94 -8.11
CA LEU A 394 -28.64 -10.21 -8.49
C LEU A 394 -27.83 -9.94 -7.22
N ARG A 395 -27.19 -10.98 -6.68
CA ARG A 395 -26.27 -10.84 -5.54
C ARG A 395 -24.87 -10.50 -6.04
N VAL A 396 -24.60 -9.20 -6.21
CA VAL A 396 -23.24 -8.70 -6.49
C VAL A 396 -22.62 -8.24 -5.16
N GLU A 397 -22.04 -9.18 -4.42
CA GLU A 397 -21.26 -8.93 -3.19
C GLU A 397 -19.93 -8.23 -3.52
N PRO A 398 -19.38 -7.30 -2.71
CA PRO A 398 -20.11 -6.60 -1.66
C PRO A 398 -21.21 -5.74 -2.29
N LEU A 399 -20.85 -4.83 -3.19
CA LEU A 399 -21.78 -3.88 -3.83
C LEU A 399 -21.27 -3.52 -5.24
N PRO A 400 -22.14 -3.30 -6.25
CA PRO A 400 -21.73 -2.90 -7.60
C PRO A 400 -20.79 -1.68 -7.64
N THR A 401 -21.03 -0.66 -6.81
CA THR A 401 -20.18 0.53 -6.75
C THR A 401 -18.74 0.21 -6.30
N PHE A 402 -18.51 -0.80 -5.44
CA PHE A 402 -17.17 -1.23 -5.05
C PHE A 402 -16.36 -1.69 -6.28
N TYR A 403 -16.94 -2.58 -7.10
CA TYR A 403 -16.30 -3.09 -8.31
C TYR A 403 -16.00 -2.01 -9.32
N TYR A 404 -16.99 -1.14 -9.57
CA TYR A 404 -16.84 -0.01 -10.46
C TYR A 404 -15.62 0.82 -10.03
N ARG A 405 -15.57 1.26 -8.77
CA ARG A 405 -14.46 2.08 -8.25
C ARG A 405 -13.13 1.33 -8.24
N LYS A 406 -13.13 0.03 -7.98
CA LYS A 406 -11.92 -0.80 -8.04
C LYS A 406 -11.37 -0.92 -9.47
N GLY A 407 -12.25 -1.10 -10.46
CA GLY A 407 -11.86 -1.05 -11.87
C GLY A 407 -11.27 0.31 -12.27
N PHE A 408 -11.82 1.41 -11.78
CA PHE A 408 -11.23 2.75 -11.96
C PHE A 408 -9.84 2.86 -11.34
N SER A 409 -9.65 2.34 -10.13
CA SER A 409 -8.35 2.29 -9.46
C SER A 409 -7.31 1.53 -10.28
N TYR A 410 -7.66 0.37 -10.85
CA TYR A 410 -6.75 -0.40 -11.71
C TYR A 410 -6.48 0.26 -13.06
N LYS A 411 -7.48 0.92 -13.66
CA LYS A 411 -7.28 1.71 -14.87
C LYS A 411 -6.33 2.88 -14.61
N PHE A 412 -6.44 3.52 -13.45
CA PHE A 412 -5.58 4.64 -13.06
C PHE A 412 -4.11 4.20 -12.95
N ILE A 413 -3.80 3.14 -12.18
CA ILE A 413 -2.42 2.65 -12.07
C ILE A 413 -1.89 2.11 -13.41
N ARG A 414 -2.70 1.43 -14.22
CA ARG A 414 -2.29 1.01 -15.57
C ARG A 414 -1.86 2.21 -16.42
N ASN A 415 -2.63 3.30 -16.37
CA ASN A 415 -2.29 4.51 -17.12
C ASN A 415 -1.00 5.15 -16.60
N ILE A 416 -0.77 5.18 -15.28
CA ILE A 416 0.52 5.64 -14.72
C ILE A 416 1.66 4.80 -15.28
N LEU A 417 1.56 3.47 -15.17
CA LEU A 417 2.62 2.57 -15.63
C LEU A 417 2.91 2.76 -17.13
N LEU A 418 1.88 2.94 -17.97
CA LEU A 418 2.06 3.19 -19.40
C LEU A 418 2.59 4.59 -19.75
N THR A 419 2.49 5.57 -18.85
CA THR A 419 3.17 6.87 -19.06
C THR A 419 4.66 6.81 -18.80
N ILE A 420 5.12 5.83 -18.02
CA ILE A 420 6.49 5.71 -17.54
C ILE A 420 7.25 4.61 -18.30
N PHE A 421 6.59 3.48 -18.52
CA PHE A 421 7.13 2.30 -19.16
C PHE A 421 6.41 2.07 -20.50
N GLU A 422 7.15 1.59 -21.51
CA GLU A 422 6.54 1.24 -22.78
C GLU A 422 5.64 0.00 -22.61
N GLU A 423 4.56 -0.12 -23.39
CA GLU A 423 3.60 -1.22 -23.22
C GLU A 423 4.25 -2.59 -23.42
N ASP A 424 5.18 -2.69 -24.37
CA ASP A 424 5.90 -3.92 -24.65
C ASP A 424 6.84 -4.32 -23.51
N ASP A 425 7.45 -3.33 -22.83
CA ASP A 425 8.27 -3.57 -21.64
C ASP A 425 7.41 -4.18 -20.51
N LEU A 426 6.23 -3.61 -20.26
CA LEU A 426 5.30 -4.09 -19.23
C LEU A 426 4.73 -5.49 -19.52
N ARG A 427 4.65 -5.91 -20.79
CA ARG A 427 4.19 -7.26 -21.16
C ARG A 427 5.26 -8.33 -20.95
N SER A 428 6.53 -7.94 -20.85
CA SER A 428 7.66 -8.85 -20.69
C SER A 428 7.89 -9.32 -19.26
N VAL A 429 7.22 -8.69 -18.30
CA VAL A 429 7.29 -8.92 -16.84
C VAL A 429 5.95 -9.45 -16.36
#